data_AF-A0A0F3RNW7-F1
#
_entry.id   AF-A0A0F3RNW7-F1
#
_cell.length_a   1.000
_cell.length_b   1.000
_cell.length_c   1.000
_cell.angle_alpha   90.00
_cell.angle_beta   90.00
_cell.angle_gamma   90.00
#
_symmetry.space_group_name_H-M   'P 1'
#
loop_
_entity.id
_entity.type
_entity.pdbx_description
1 polymer ?
#
loop_
_entity_poly.entity_id
_entity_poly.type
_entity_poly.pdbx_seq_one_letter_code
_entity_poly.pdbx_strand_id
1 'polypeptide(L)'
;MLLESIPGIGAKTQAVVLAFLADIEKFSSAKQVVAFVGLNPKHRQSGSSVRGASRISRTGNSDLRKSFYMPAMSALRHNCIIKQFSQRLSDTGKPKMLILIAAMRKLLHIILWCFKA
;
A
#
# COMPACT_ATOMS: atom_id res chain seq x y z
N MET A 1 -17.15 -14.33 -6.43
CA MET A 1 -16.41 -13.51 -5.44
C MET A 1 -15.50 -12.55 -6.22
N LEU A 2 -15.78 -11.23 -6.24
CA LEU A 2 -15.21 -10.25 -7.19
C LEU A 2 -13.67 -10.08 -7.12
N LEU A 3 -13.02 -10.64 -6.09
CA LEU A 3 -11.56 -10.60 -5.92
C LEU A 3 -10.82 -11.67 -6.73
N GLU A 4 -11.48 -12.75 -7.14
CA GLU A 4 -10.85 -13.82 -7.95
C GLU A 4 -10.57 -13.35 -9.40
N SER A 5 -11.33 -12.36 -9.87
CA SER A 5 -11.16 -11.75 -11.19
C SER A 5 -9.95 -10.82 -11.29
N ILE A 6 -9.18 -10.59 -10.22
CA ILE A 6 -7.97 -9.76 -10.25
C ILE A 6 -6.74 -10.69 -10.31
N PRO A 7 -6.05 -10.78 -11.47
CA PRO A 7 -4.84 -11.59 -11.60
C PRO A 7 -3.78 -11.15 -10.58
N GLY A 8 -3.28 -12.11 -9.80
CA GLY A 8 -2.25 -11.86 -8.77
C GLY A 8 -2.76 -11.65 -7.34
N ILE A 9 -4.08 -11.68 -7.13
CA ILE A 9 -4.69 -11.77 -5.80
C ILE A 9 -4.85 -13.25 -5.42
N GLY A 10 -3.89 -13.78 -4.67
CA GLY A 10 -4.00 -15.13 -4.08
C GLY A 10 -4.78 -15.12 -2.76
N ALA A 11 -5.10 -16.31 -2.24
CA ALA A 11 -5.86 -16.49 -0.99
C ALA A 11 -5.34 -15.66 0.20
N LYS A 12 -4.01 -15.44 0.31
CA LYS A 12 -3.43 -14.57 1.34
C LYS A 12 -3.77 -13.09 1.16
N THR A 13 -3.76 -12.60 -0.09
CA THR A 13 -4.20 -11.23 -0.38
C THR A 13 -5.69 -11.09 -0.12
N GLN A 14 -6.50 -12.11 -0.44
CA GLN A 14 -7.93 -12.12 -0.11
C GLN A 14 -8.17 -12.10 1.39
N ALA A 15 -7.45 -12.91 2.18
CA ALA A 15 -7.57 -12.91 3.64
C ALA A 15 -7.21 -11.55 4.25
N VAL A 16 -6.15 -10.90 3.76
CA VAL A 16 -5.78 -9.53 4.18
C VAL A 16 -6.89 -8.54 3.80
N VAL A 17 -7.43 -8.64 2.59
CA VAL A 17 -8.53 -7.79 2.13
C VAL A 17 -9.79 -8.00 2.95
N LEU A 18 -10.16 -9.25 3.28
CA LEU A 18 -11.32 -9.60 4.11
C LEU A 18 -11.16 -9.09 5.55
N ALA A 19 -9.98 -9.27 6.14
CA ALA A 19 -9.67 -8.70 7.45
C ALA A 19 -9.73 -7.15 7.44
N PHE A 20 -9.36 -6.53 6.31
CA PHE A 20 -9.45 -5.08 6.11
C PHE A 20 -10.87 -4.57 5.86
N LEU A 21 -11.68 -5.34 5.15
CA LEU A 21 -13.04 -5.01 4.74
C LEU A 21 -13.94 -4.71 5.93
N ALA A 22 -13.80 -5.47 7.01
CA ALA A 22 -14.57 -5.30 8.25
C ALA A 22 -14.44 -3.91 8.88
N ASP A 23 -13.33 -3.20 8.61
CA ASP A 23 -13.08 -1.85 9.11
C ASP A 23 -13.21 -0.77 8.03
N ILE A 24 -13.28 -1.13 6.75
CA ILE A 24 -13.20 -0.18 5.64
C ILE A 24 -14.39 0.78 5.59
N GLU A 25 -15.58 0.30 5.99
CA GLU A 25 -16.82 1.10 6.06
C GLU A 25 -16.76 2.20 7.11
N LYS A 26 -15.88 2.07 8.11
CA LYS A 26 -15.70 3.06 9.18
C LYS A 26 -14.91 4.29 8.72
N PHE A 27 -14.29 4.25 7.54
CA PHE A 27 -13.45 5.34 7.04
C PHE A 27 -14.15 6.18 5.97
N SER A 28 -14.15 7.49 6.16
CA SER A 28 -14.77 8.46 5.24
C SER A 28 -13.90 8.74 4.00
N SER A 29 -12.62 8.36 4.02
CA SER A 29 -11.67 8.63 2.93
C SER A 29 -10.54 7.62 2.84
N ALA A 30 -10.07 7.34 1.62
CA ALA A 30 -8.87 6.55 1.36
C ALA A 30 -7.61 7.08 2.09
N LYS A 31 -7.53 8.39 2.34
CA LYS A 31 -6.43 9.00 3.11
C LYS A 31 -6.41 8.52 4.57
N GLN A 32 -7.59 8.39 5.19
CA GLN A 32 -7.73 7.91 6.56
C GLN A 32 -7.32 6.43 6.65
N VAL A 33 -7.73 5.62 5.67
CA VAL A 33 -7.32 4.21 5.58
C VAL A 33 -5.80 4.12 5.46
N VAL A 34 -5.17 4.85 4.53
CA VAL A 34 -3.69 4.85 4.37
C VAL A 34 -2.97 5.28 5.66
N ALA A 35 -3.52 6.23 6.41
CA ALA A 35 -2.98 6.66 7.69
C ALA A 35 -3.13 5.57 8.77
N PHE A 36 -4.30 4.91 8.83
CA PHE A 36 -4.58 3.81 9.76
C PHE A 36 -3.65 2.61 9.54
N VAL A 37 -3.42 2.22 8.28
CA VAL A 37 -2.44 1.17 7.92
C VAL A 37 -1.00 1.62 8.20
N GLY A 38 -0.74 2.92 8.23
CA GLY A 38 0.61 3.46 8.41
C GLY A 38 1.46 3.41 7.13
N LEU A 39 0.83 3.49 5.96
CA LEU A 39 1.50 3.59 4.65
C LEU A 39 1.65 5.05 4.17
N ASN A 40 1.35 6.02 5.05
CA ASN A 40 1.53 7.43 4.76
C ASN A 40 3.02 7.84 4.90
N PRO A 41 3.64 8.47 3.89
CA PRO A 41 4.96 9.09 4.05
C PRO A 41 4.92 10.19 5.11
N LYS A 42 5.80 10.11 6.09
CA LYS A 42 6.09 11.18 7.03
C LYS A 42 7.15 12.09 6.42
N HIS A 43 6.76 13.32 6.13
CA HIS A 43 7.72 14.40 5.89
C HIS A 43 8.24 14.89 7.24
N ARG A 44 9.57 14.88 7.43
CA ARG A 44 10.21 15.56 8.57
C ARG A 44 10.24 17.06 8.23
N GLN A 45 9.49 17.87 8.97
CA GLN A 45 9.50 19.34 8.85
C GLN A 45 10.08 20.05 10.09
N SER A 46 10.72 19.33 11.02
CA SER A 46 11.37 19.95 12.19
C SER A 46 12.83 20.29 11.88
N GLY A 47 13.15 21.58 11.79
CA GLY A 47 14.52 22.12 11.65
C GLY A 47 15.02 22.17 10.19
N SER A 48 16.03 22.99 9.94
CA SER A 48 16.66 23.40 8.66
C SER A 48 17.07 22.28 7.66
N SER A 49 16.73 21.03 7.94
CA SER A 49 16.98 19.85 7.11
C SER A 49 15.68 19.35 6.46
N VAL A 50 15.13 20.15 5.55
CA VAL A 50 13.91 19.85 4.77
C VAL A 50 14.14 18.75 3.71
N ARG A 51 15.40 18.29 3.54
CA ARG A 51 15.83 17.32 2.53
C ARG A 51 16.09 15.90 3.07
N GLY A 52 15.56 15.56 4.25
CA GLY A 52 15.63 14.18 4.74
C GLY A 52 14.79 13.22 3.90
N ALA A 53 15.30 12.03 3.59
CA ALA A 53 14.54 11.00 2.88
C ALA A 53 13.21 10.69 3.60
N SER A 54 12.09 10.77 2.87
CA SER A 54 10.76 10.47 3.41
C SER A 54 10.71 9.05 3.98
N ARG A 55 10.28 8.92 5.24
CA ARG A 55 10.10 7.62 5.92
C ARG A 55 8.62 7.34 6.10
N ILE A 56 8.23 6.09 6.19
CA ILE A 56 6.85 5.73 6.57
C ILE A 56 6.55 6.15 8.01
N SER A 57 5.31 6.57 8.25
CA SER A 57 4.84 6.85 9.60
C SER A 57 4.85 5.59 10.47
N ARG A 58 5.27 5.72 11.74
CA ARG A 58 5.18 4.66 12.76
C ARG A 58 3.85 4.67 13.52
N THR A 59 2.98 5.65 13.25
CA THR A 59 1.74 5.88 14.01
C THR A 59 0.60 4.93 13.62
N GLY A 60 0.62 4.36 12.41
CA GLY A 60 -0.40 3.40 11.97
C GLY A 60 -0.12 1.98 12.44
N ASN A 61 -1.14 1.12 12.35
CA ASN A 61 -1.12 -0.25 12.85
C ASN A 61 0.02 -1.07 12.20
N SER A 62 0.94 -1.56 13.02
CA SER A 62 2.13 -2.29 12.56
C SER A 62 1.81 -3.64 11.95
N ASP A 63 0.81 -4.33 12.43
CA ASP A 63 0.50 -5.69 11.99
C ASP A 63 -0.26 -5.65 10.67
N LEU A 64 -1.15 -4.67 10.51
CA LEU A 64 -1.76 -4.37 9.22
C LEU A 64 -0.73 -3.92 8.17
N ARG A 65 0.27 -3.13 8.56
CA ARG A 65 1.37 -2.79 7.64
C ARG A 65 2.17 -4.02 7.22
N LYS A 66 2.52 -4.90 8.16
CA LYS A 66 3.23 -6.14 7.86
C LYS A 66 2.39 -7.07 6.97
N SER A 67 1.08 -7.14 7.21
CA SER A 67 0.18 -8.02 6.44
C SER A 67 0.12 -7.64 4.96
N PHE A 68 0.33 -6.37 4.61
CA PHE A 68 0.44 -5.92 3.21
C PHE A 68 1.75 -6.26 2.50
N TYR A 69 2.80 -6.67 3.23
CA TYR A 69 4.12 -6.91 2.63
C TYR A 69 4.06 -8.04 1.58
N MET A 70 3.55 -9.21 1.97
CA MET A 70 3.46 -10.37 1.08
C MET A 70 2.48 -10.16 -0.09
N PRO A 71 1.28 -9.58 0.10
CA PRO A 71 0.41 -9.17 -0.99
C PRO A 71 1.08 -8.21 -1.98
N ALA A 72 1.82 -7.22 -1.51
CA ALA A 72 2.52 -6.29 -2.40
C ALA A 72 3.63 -6.98 -3.19
N MET A 73 4.38 -7.90 -2.58
CA MET A 73 5.38 -8.73 -3.27
C MET A 73 4.75 -9.60 -4.37
N SER A 74 3.57 -10.19 -4.12
CA SER A 74 2.80 -10.92 -5.13
C SER A 74 2.35 -9.97 -6.25
N ALA A 75 1.79 -8.81 -5.88
CA ALA A 75 1.28 -7.85 -6.85
C ALA A 75 2.38 -7.27 -7.76
N LEU A 76 3.60 -7.07 -7.25
CA LEU A 76 4.75 -6.66 -8.06
C LEU A 76 5.08 -7.66 -9.18
N ARG A 77 4.76 -8.94 -9.01
CA ARG A 77 5.01 -10.00 -10.00
C ARG A 77 3.85 -10.17 -10.98
N HIS A 78 2.63 -10.15 -10.46
CA HIS A 78 1.45 -10.61 -11.20
C HIS A 78 0.49 -9.50 -11.64
N ASN A 79 0.53 -8.33 -10.99
CA ASN A 79 -0.36 -7.21 -11.33
C ASN A 79 0.37 -6.24 -12.26
N CYS A 80 -0.09 -6.13 -13.51
CA CYS A 80 0.55 -5.29 -14.54
C CYS A 80 0.62 -3.80 -14.15
N ILE A 81 -0.40 -3.27 -13.48
CA ILE A 81 -0.47 -1.87 -13.04
C ILE A 81 0.60 -1.60 -11.98
N ILE A 82 0.71 -2.46 -10.97
CA ILE A 82 1.69 -2.32 -9.89
C ILE A 82 3.10 -2.58 -10.40
N LYS A 83 3.28 -3.56 -11.28
CA LYS A 83 4.56 -3.84 -11.94
C LYS A 83 5.05 -2.62 -12.74
N GLN A 84 4.21 -2.05 -13.60
CA GLN A 84 4.57 -0.86 -14.38
C GLN A 84 4.88 0.34 -13.48
N PHE A 85 4.09 0.55 -12.41
CA PHE A 85 4.34 1.59 -11.43
C PHE A 85 5.70 1.41 -10.72
N SER A 86 6.02 0.18 -10.32
CA SER A 86 7.30 -0.13 -9.67
C SER A 86 8.49 0.05 -10.60
N GLN A 87 8.34 -0.28 -11.89
CA GLN A 87 9.39 -0.09 -12.88
C GLN A 87 9.74 1.40 -13.02
N ARG A 88 8.72 2.27 -13.19
CA ARG A 88 8.93 3.72 -13.25
C ARG A 88 9.66 4.27 -12.01
N LEU A 89 9.35 3.75 -10.83
CA LEU A 89 10.07 4.14 -9.61
C LEU A 89 11.51 3.60 -9.58
N SER A 90 11.75 2.41 -10.10
CA SER A 90 13.09 1.84 -10.25
C SER A 90 13.94 2.65 -11.22
N ASP A 91 13.37 3.07 -12.35
CA ASP A 91 14.05 3.85 -13.39
C ASP A 91 14.45 5.24 -12.87
N THR A 92 13.71 5.79 -11.91
CA THR A 92 14.07 7.05 -11.21
C THR A 92 15.09 6.85 -10.08
N GLY A 93 15.67 5.66 -9.94
CA GLY A 93 16.71 5.36 -8.95
C GLY A 93 16.21 5.24 -7.51
N LYS A 94 14.90 4.99 -7.31
CA LYS A 94 14.36 4.86 -5.95
C LYS A 94 14.84 3.55 -5.28
N PRO A 95 15.14 3.57 -3.97
CA PRO A 95 15.52 2.34 -3.25
C PRO A 95 14.40 1.29 -3.29
N LYS A 96 14.77 0.00 -3.42
CA LYS A 96 13.83 -1.13 -3.48
C LYS A 96 12.79 -1.13 -2.36
N MET A 97 13.19 -0.79 -1.14
CA MET A 97 12.29 -0.72 0.02
C MET A 97 11.23 0.38 -0.14
N LEU A 98 11.60 1.53 -0.72
CA LEU A 98 10.67 2.62 -1.01
C LEU A 98 9.68 2.19 -2.08
N ILE A 99 10.15 1.50 -3.12
CA ILE A 99 9.32 0.95 -4.20
C ILE A 99 8.29 -0.02 -3.62
N LEU A 100 8.71 -0.93 -2.73
CA LEU A 100 7.81 -1.89 -2.10
C LEU A 100 6.73 -1.19 -1.26
N ILE A 101 7.10 -0.20 -0.44
CA ILE A 101 6.14 0.58 0.35
C ILE A 101 5.16 1.33 -0.57
N ALA A 102 5.65 1.90 -1.66
CA ALA A 102 4.80 2.57 -2.65
C ALA A 102 3.86 1.57 -3.33
N ALA A 103 4.31 0.35 -3.61
CA ALA A 103 3.48 -0.73 -4.14
C ALA A 103 2.41 -1.18 -3.14
N MET A 104 2.73 -1.33 -1.85
CA MET A 104 1.76 -1.62 -0.79
C MET A 104 0.65 -0.55 -0.76
N ARG A 105 1.04 0.72 -0.83
CA ARG A 105 0.08 1.84 -0.88
C ARG A 105 -0.77 1.80 -2.15
N LYS A 106 -0.16 1.55 -3.32
CA LYS A 106 -0.88 1.45 -4.60
C LYS A 106 -1.89 0.30 -4.58
N LEU A 107 -1.51 -0.85 -4.02
CA LEU A 107 -2.39 -1.99 -3.83
C LEU A 107 -3.58 -1.63 -2.94
N LEU A 108 -3.35 -0.97 -1.79
CA LEU A 108 -4.41 -0.49 -0.91
C LEU A 108 -5.40 0.44 -1.64
N HIS A 109 -4.91 1.34 -2.50
CA HIS A 109 -5.77 2.21 -3.30
C HIS A 109 -6.61 1.44 -4.32
N ILE A 110 -6.06 0.41 -4.98
CA ILE A 110 -6.79 -0.44 -5.93
C ILE A 110 -7.91 -1.20 -5.19
N ILE A 111 -7.58 -1.76 -4.03
CA ILE A 111 -8.55 -2.46 -3.16
C ILE A 111 -9.69 -1.51 -2.78
N LEU A 112 -9.36 -0.31 -2.28
CA LEU A 112 -10.35 0.70 -1.90
C LEU A 112 -11.24 1.15 -3.06
N TRP A 113 -10.67 1.29 -4.26
CA TRP A 113 -11.43 1.65 -5.45
C TRP A 113 -12.43 0.56 -5.85
N CYS A 114 -12.02 -0.70 -5.77
CA CYS A 114 -12.89 -1.86 -6.06
C CYS A 114 -14.09 -1.97 -5.09
N PHE A 115 -13.97 -1.45 -3.87
CA PHE A 115 -15.05 -1.51 -2.87
C PHE A 115 -15.96 -0.29 -2.86
N LYS A 116 -15.52 0.84 -3.43
CA LYS A 116 -16.30 2.08 -3.47
C LYS A 116 -16.96 2.32 -4.84
N ALA A 117 -16.76 1.39 -5.78
CA ALA A 117 -17.45 1.29 -7.06
C ALA A 117 -18.64 0.34 -6.92
#